data_AF-A0A842NZ84-F1
#
_entry.id   AF-A0A842NZ84-F1
#
_cell.length_a   1.000
_cell.length_b   1.000
_cell.length_c   1.000
_cell.angle_alpha   90.00
_cell.angle_beta   90.00
_cell.angle_gamma   90.00
#
_symmetry.space_group_name_H-M   'P 1'
#
loop_
_entity.id
_entity.type
_entity.pdbx_description
1 polymer ?
#
loop_
_entity_poly.entity_id
_entity_poly.type
_entity_poly.pdbx_seq_one_letter_code
_entity_poly.pdbx_strand_id
1 'polypeptide(L)'
;MLYLPKPHSCHLQWHVTEKCNFKCTHCYLNEEYIKQELSTEECFKVVDNFVDFCIKTDIKQSRNITLTGGEPILKKDWWKILEYIGQYKEKELIDRFYIMTNGSTVTDEIVKRYIALGVNYMQISIEGMEEINDQIRGQGNFKKAIEGAKIIIQNKIPLSFSLTLTRKNIEDIEPIARLAASLGVGGLGVGRIVPIGMGEQMKELMLTPEETKEWYLEAERINERFRRDGINFKVDYHCSDGMYQAIRPGANNPQTSHGCSTPFDVFTLLPNGDVVPCRRLPIVIGNIREQSFLEMHYSSNKVWNLKNWENKAEECQNCDSLKSCRGGGMCIANGYFGTPFAPDPDCWKAFEKDLSTKKFSKEPDSDKITYFKHYINNLRFDLEPVNKEELKRKTRKIKLDKIDKVKDDEVDILIFDFEEHDLKPETGKKILDYLKKLESKNIQFDLGHALPPCIFDMQTMKEFKFQTPKKCFDCSRLFSLENNKRIIFCNDRKGPDLKFMNNKEQIWEYMTLLKSYDSQEYFKKCKTCVHRMRGSCFYMKNCKLKPKKLNEKIEQIKVTPCGC
;
A
#
# COMPACT_ATOMS: atom_id res chain seq x y z
N MET A 1 -19.59 -6.30 2.33
CA MET A 1 -18.52 -5.29 2.15
C MET A 1 -17.20 -6.02 2.27
N LEU A 2 -16.46 -6.21 1.18
CA LEU A 2 -15.08 -6.72 1.26
C LEU A 2 -14.16 -5.52 1.47
N TYR A 3 -13.51 -5.49 2.63
CA TYR A 3 -12.51 -4.49 2.99
C TYR A 3 -11.25 -4.80 2.17
N LEU A 4 -11.06 -4.12 1.04
CA LEU A 4 -9.78 -4.18 0.34
C LEU A 4 -8.73 -3.58 1.29
N PRO A 5 -7.71 -4.36 1.71
CA PRO A 5 -6.68 -3.84 2.59
C PRO A 5 -5.97 -2.70 1.87
N LYS A 6 -6.11 -1.47 2.39
CA LYS A 6 -5.38 -0.33 1.86
C LYS A 6 -3.90 -0.52 2.21
N PRO A 7 -2.97 -0.45 1.24
CA PRO A 7 -1.55 -0.45 1.57
C PRO A 7 -1.23 0.78 2.42
N HIS A 8 -0.51 0.58 3.51
CA HIS A 8 -0.09 1.68 4.38
C HIS A 8 1.14 2.41 3.82
N SER A 9 1.95 1.70 3.03
CA SER A 9 3.12 2.15 2.29
C SER A 9 3.09 1.57 0.88
N CYS A 10 3.81 2.18 -0.06
CA CYS A 10 4.08 1.59 -1.37
C CYS A 10 5.49 1.92 -1.82
N HIS A 11 6.13 0.96 -2.48
CA HIS A 11 7.47 1.08 -3.02
C HIS A 11 7.51 0.63 -4.48
N LEU A 12 7.87 1.54 -5.37
CA LEU A 12 8.25 1.23 -6.74
C LEU A 12 9.76 0.98 -6.82
N GLN A 13 10.16 -0.27 -7.00
CA GLN A 13 11.52 -0.63 -7.42
C GLN A 13 11.56 -0.65 -8.95
N TRP A 14 12.26 0.31 -9.54
CA TRP A 14 12.23 0.50 -10.99
C TRP A 14 13.59 0.19 -11.61
N HIS A 15 13.64 -0.90 -12.36
CA HIS A 15 14.74 -1.21 -13.27
C HIS A 15 14.55 -0.35 -14.53
N VAL A 16 15.30 0.75 -14.64
CA VAL A 16 15.13 1.71 -15.75
C VAL A 16 15.85 1.30 -17.04
N THR A 17 16.81 0.38 -16.92
CA THR A 17 17.61 -0.19 -18.01
C THR A 17 18.20 -1.53 -17.56
N GLU A 18 18.51 -2.42 -18.50
CA GLU A 18 19.36 -3.59 -18.24
C GLU A 18 20.83 -3.33 -18.63
N LYS A 19 21.17 -2.16 -19.19
CA LYS A 19 22.55 -1.82 -19.53
C LYS A 19 23.38 -1.75 -18.27
N CYS A 20 24.52 -2.43 -18.26
CA CYS A 20 25.46 -2.42 -17.14
C CYS A 20 26.89 -2.38 -17.68
N ASN A 21 27.77 -1.65 -16.99
CA ASN A 21 29.20 -1.65 -17.28
C ASN A 21 29.95 -2.80 -16.56
N PHE A 22 29.26 -3.57 -15.70
CA PHE A 22 29.78 -4.77 -15.05
C PHE A 22 29.12 -6.03 -15.63
N LYS A 23 29.77 -7.19 -15.46
CA LYS A 23 29.27 -8.52 -15.89
C LYS A 23 29.35 -9.53 -14.73
N CYS A 24 28.56 -9.29 -13.68
CA CYS A 24 28.63 -10.08 -12.46
C CYS A 24 28.19 -11.53 -12.68
N THR A 25 28.83 -12.50 -12.01
CA THR A 25 28.54 -13.94 -12.21
C THR A 25 27.17 -14.39 -11.69
N HIS A 26 26.58 -13.66 -10.73
CA HIS A 26 25.25 -13.95 -10.17
C HIS A 26 24.12 -13.14 -10.84
N CYS A 27 24.42 -12.39 -11.90
CA CYS A 27 23.51 -11.40 -12.46
C CYS A 27 22.22 -12.02 -13.04
N TYR A 28 21.08 -11.39 -12.79
CA TYR A 28 19.76 -11.80 -13.30
C TYR A 28 19.26 -10.92 -14.46
N LEU A 29 20.13 -10.06 -15.02
CA LEU A 29 19.73 -9.14 -16.08
C LEU A 29 19.40 -9.90 -17.38
N ASN A 30 18.40 -9.42 -18.11
CA ASN A 30 18.01 -9.97 -19.41
C ASN A 30 18.28 -8.93 -20.51
N GLU A 31 19.38 -9.09 -21.24
CA GLU A 31 19.80 -8.15 -22.28
C GLU A 31 18.74 -7.95 -23.39
N GLU A 32 17.80 -8.87 -23.56
CA GLU A 32 16.70 -8.72 -24.52
C GLU A 32 15.82 -7.50 -24.22
N TYR A 33 15.67 -7.12 -22.95
CA TYR A 33 14.86 -5.96 -22.56
C TYR A 33 15.50 -4.62 -22.92
N ILE A 34 16.81 -4.58 -23.21
CA ILE A 34 17.49 -3.36 -23.67
C ILE A 34 16.85 -2.81 -24.96
N LYS A 35 16.33 -3.71 -25.81
CA LYS A 35 15.68 -3.34 -27.08
C LYS A 35 14.26 -2.81 -26.91
N GLN A 36 13.67 -2.97 -25.73
CA GLN A 36 12.26 -2.66 -25.45
C GLN A 36 12.09 -1.62 -24.33
N GLU A 37 13.19 -0.94 -23.95
CA GLU A 37 13.21 0.07 -22.90
C GLU A 37 12.12 1.13 -23.09
N LEU A 38 11.49 1.52 -21.98
CA LEU A 38 10.53 2.61 -21.97
C LEU A 38 11.14 3.91 -22.54
N SER A 39 10.36 4.59 -23.38
CA SER A 39 10.68 5.94 -23.86
C SER A 39 10.68 6.94 -22.70
N THR A 40 11.18 8.16 -22.93
CA THR A 40 11.15 9.21 -21.89
C THR A 40 9.72 9.52 -21.47
N GLU A 41 8.81 9.62 -22.42
CA GLU A 41 7.39 9.91 -22.21
C GLU A 41 6.69 8.77 -21.46
N GLU A 42 7.04 7.52 -21.79
CA GLU A 42 6.55 6.36 -21.06
C GLU A 42 7.06 6.36 -19.61
N CYS A 43 8.34 6.69 -19.38
CA CYS A 43 8.88 6.85 -18.03
C CYS A 43 8.12 7.92 -17.23
N PHE A 44 7.76 9.06 -17.83
CA PHE A 44 6.95 10.07 -17.14
C PHE A 44 5.58 9.53 -16.75
N LYS A 45 4.91 8.82 -17.67
CA LYS A 45 3.63 8.15 -17.37
C LYS A 45 3.75 7.15 -16.23
N VAL A 46 4.87 6.43 -16.09
CA VAL A 46 5.10 5.53 -14.95
C VAL A 46 5.04 6.29 -13.63
N VAL A 47 5.73 7.43 -13.55
CA VAL A 47 5.77 8.27 -12.33
C VAL A 47 4.37 8.79 -12.02
N ASP A 48 3.67 9.30 -13.03
CA ASP A 48 2.28 9.75 -12.88
C ASP A 48 1.37 8.65 -12.37
N ASN A 49 1.48 7.45 -12.95
CA ASN A 49 0.67 6.30 -12.58
C ASN A 49 0.94 5.82 -11.15
N PHE A 50 2.21 5.86 -10.72
CA PHE A 50 2.59 5.52 -9.35
C PHE A 50 2.06 6.54 -8.34
N VAL A 51 2.17 7.84 -8.64
CA VAL A 51 1.65 8.90 -7.77
C VAL A 51 0.13 8.84 -7.70
N ASP A 52 -0.55 8.63 -8.83
CA ASP A 52 -2.00 8.43 -8.90
C ASP A 52 -2.44 7.22 -8.05
N PHE A 53 -1.72 6.09 -8.14
CA PHE A 53 -1.94 4.94 -7.26
C PHE A 53 -1.85 5.32 -5.78
N CYS A 54 -0.80 6.04 -5.39
CA CYS A 54 -0.59 6.46 -4.00
C CYS A 54 -1.72 7.38 -3.49
N ILE A 55 -2.18 8.32 -4.32
CA ILE A 55 -3.28 9.24 -4.00
C ILE A 55 -4.60 8.47 -3.89
N LYS A 56 -4.96 7.67 -4.90
CA LYS A 56 -6.23 6.93 -4.94
C LYS A 56 -6.35 5.90 -3.83
N THR A 57 -5.24 5.32 -3.39
CA THR A 57 -5.21 4.36 -2.27
C THR A 57 -5.06 5.01 -0.89
N ASP A 58 -4.88 6.34 -0.82
CA ASP A 58 -4.73 7.12 0.42
C ASP A 58 -3.56 6.61 1.28
N ILE A 59 -2.40 6.40 0.64
CA ILE A 59 -1.16 5.94 1.30
C ILE A 59 -0.67 7.02 2.25
N LYS A 60 -0.54 6.66 3.54
CA LYS A 60 -0.23 7.62 4.61
C LYS A 60 1.16 7.51 5.20
N GLN A 61 1.83 6.36 5.07
CA GLN A 61 3.12 6.16 5.74
C GLN A 61 4.31 6.48 4.84
N SER A 62 4.38 5.89 3.64
CA SER A 62 5.58 6.01 2.81
C SER A 62 5.30 5.71 1.34
N ARG A 63 5.71 6.61 0.46
CA ARG A 63 5.63 6.53 -1.00
C ARG A 63 7.05 6.59 -1.56
N ASN A 64 7.56 5.44 -1.98
CA ASN A 64 8.99 5.27 -2.23
C ASN A 64 9.25 4.92 -3.69
N ILE A 65 10.24 5.57 -4.29
CA ILE A 65 10.79 5.17 -5.59
C ILE A 65 12.26 4.84 -5.40
N THR A 66 12.65 3.63 -5.80
CA THR A 66 14.05 3.22 -5.91
C THR A 66 14.38 2.98 -7.37
N LEU A 67 15.37 3.68 -7.90
CA LEU A 67 15.87 3.46 -9.25
C LEU A 67 17.07 2.51 -9.21
N THR A 68 17.00 1.48 -10.06
CA THR A 68 18.00 0.43 -10.21
C THR A 68 17.98 -0.08 -11.66
N GLY A 69 18.48 -1.28 -11.94
CA GLY A 69 18.57 -1.83 -13.28
C GLY A 69 19.77 -2.75 -13.42
N GLY A 70 20.42 -2.67 -14.57
CA GLY A 70 21.87 -2.80 -14.64
C GLY A 70 22.53 -1.67 -13.85
N GLU A 71 23.26 -0.79 -14.52
CA GLU A 71 23.76 0.44 -13.92
C GLU A 71 22.87 1.62 -14.37
N PRO A 72 22.02 2.17 -13.48
CA PRO A 72 20.89 3.01 -13.89
C PRO A 72 21.30 4.30 -14.61
N ILE A 73 22.44 4.90 -14.26
CA ILE A 73 22.96 6.12 -14.92
C ILE A 73 23.27 5.91 -16.40
N LEU A 74 23.41 4.65 -16.86
CA LEU A 74 23.63 4.32 -18.27
C LEU A 74 22.36 4.44 -19.14
N LYS A 75 21.19 4.69 -18.53
CA LYS A 75 19.97 5.03 -19.29
C LYS A 75 20.18 6.38 -19.97
N LYS A 76 19.97 6.43 -21.29
CA LYS A 76 20.17 7.63 -22.14
C LYS A 76 19.50 8.89 -21.57
N ASP A 77 18.28 8.75 -21.05
CA ASP A 77 17.45 9.86 -20.55
C ASP A 77 17.42 9.92 -19.02
N TRP A 78 18.41 9.33 -18.36
CA TRP A 78 18.50 9.21 -16.90
C TRP A 78 18.14 10.51 -16.16
N TRP A 79 18.81 11.61 -16.50
CA TRP A 79 18.61 12.87 -15.80
C TRP A 79 17.21 13.45 -15.95
N LYS A 80 16.58 13.32 -17.13
CA LYS A 80 15.20 13.78 -17.34
C LYS A 80 14.22 13.03 -16.44
N ILE A 81 14.44 11.73 -16.27
CA ILE A 81 13.61 10.89 -15.40
C ILE A 81 13.74 11.34 -13.93
N LEU A 82 14.97 11.60 -13.46
CA LEU A 82 15.20 12.07 -12.10
C LEU A 82 14.62 13.47 -11.86
N GLU A 83 14.76 14.38 -12.83
CA GLU A 83 14.17 15.71 -12.78
C GLU A 83 12.64 15.64 -12.65
N TYR A 84 12.01 14.73 -13.40
CA TYR A 84 10.56 14.52 -13.33
C TYR A 84 10.12 13.95 -11.97
N ILE A 85 10.83 12.97 -11.43
CA ILE A 85 10.58 12.44 -10.07
C ILE A 85 10.82 13.53 -9.02
N GLY A 86 11.85 14.36 -9.20
CA GLY A 86 12.20 15.48 -8.33
C GLY A 86 11.04 16.48 -8.16
N GLN A 87 10.28 16.77 -9.22
CA GLN A 87 9.09 17.62 -9.14
C GLN A 87 8.02 17.06 -8.19
N TYR A 88 7.84 15.73 -8.16
CA TYR A 88 6.92 15.08 -7.23
C TYR A 88 7.49 14.99 -5.81
N LYS A 89 8.82 14.89 -5.68
CA LYS A 89 9.54 14.95 -4.41
C LYS A 89 9.39 16.32 -3.74
N GLU A 90 9.54 17.41 -4.50
CA GLU A 90 9.32 18.79 -4.03
C GLU A 90 7.87 19.05 -3.59
N LYS A 91 6.89 18.44 -4.27
CA LYS A 91 5.46 18.52 -3.92
C LYS A 91 5.08 17.60 -2.74
N GLU A 92 6.03 16.94 -2.11
CA GLU A 92 5.80 15.97 -1.03
C GLU A 92 4.83 14.84 -1.45
N LEU A 93 4.86 14.47 -2.73
CA LEU A 93 4.10 13.33 -3.27
C LEU A 93 4.93 12.03 -3.29
N ILE A 94 6.25 12.15 -3.08
CA ILE A 94 7.20 11.06 -2.91
C ILE A 94 8.01 11.31 -1.63
N ASP A 95 8.04 10.33 -0.73
CA ASP A 95 8.71 10.45 0.56
C ASP A 95 10.18 10.03 0.49
N ARG A 96 10.48 9.00 -0.29
CA ARG A 96 11.82 8.40 -0.38
C ARG A 96 12.20 8.22 -1.83
N PHE A 97 13.36 8.78 -2.20
CA PHE A 97 13.88 8.70 -3.57
C PHE A 97 15.30 8.15 -3.53
N TYR A 98 15.44 6.89 -3.92
CA TYR A 98 16.62 6.08 -3.68
C TYR A 98 17.28 5.66 -4.99
N ILE A 99 18.60 5.48 -4.97
CA ILE A 99 19.37 4.96 -6.11
C ILE A 99 20.21 3.76 -5.66
N MET A 100 20.11 2.66 -6.41
CA MET A 100 21.01 1.50 -6.27
C MET A 100 22.01 1.53 -7.43
N THR A 101 23.30 1.45 -7.13
CA THR A 101 24.39 1.56 -8.11
C THR A 101 25.51 0.57 -7.78
N ASN A 102 26.33 0.21 -8.76
CA ASN A 102 27.57 -0.51 -8.53
C ASN A 102 28.71 0.39 -8.01
N GLY A 103 28.48 1.71 -7.91
CA GLY A 103 29.41 2.69 -7.35
C GLY A 103 30.50 3.19 -8.31
N SER A 104 30.67 2.58 -9.47
CA SER A 104 31.81 2.86 -10.36
C SER A 104 31.74 4.18 -11.13
N THR A 105 30.55 4.75 -11.28
CA THR A 105 30.32 6.00 -12.01
C THR A 105 30.16 7.20 -11.07
N VAL A 106 30.28 7.00 -9.76
CA VAL A 106 30.00 8.03 -8.77
C VAL A 106 31.09 9.09 -8.79
N THR A 107 30.68 10.35 -8.92
CA THR A 107 31.53 11.54 -8.81
C THR A 107 30.85 12.57 -7.90
N ASP A 108 31.62 13.52 -7.39
CA ASP A 108 31.10 14.61 -6.55
C ASP A 108 30.00 15.43 -7.28
N GLU A 109 30.19 15.71 -8.57
CA GLU A 109 29.20 16.39 -9.42
C GLU A 109 27.88 15.61 -9.51
N ILE A 110 27.97 14.29 -9.74
CA ILE A 110 26.80 13.40 -9.83
C ILE A 110 26.05 13.38 -8.51
N VAL A 111 26.76 13.24 -7.39
CA VAL A 111 26.16 13.19 -6.06
C VAL A 111 25.49 14.51 -5.70
N LYS A 112 26.12 15.66 -6.00
CA LYS A 112 25.51 16.98 -5.82
C LYS A 112 24.23 17.14 -6.63
N ARG A 113 24.21 16.64 -7.87
CA ARG A 113 23.00 16.65 -8.70
C ARG A 113 21.91 15.76 -8.14
N TYR A 114 22.24 14.57 -7.60
CA TYR A 114 21.29 13.73 -6.89
C TYR A 114 20.66 14.42 -5.68
N ILE A 115 21.45 15.11 -4.86
CA ILE A 115 20.96 15.89 -3.71
C ILE A 115 19.98 16.97 -4.17
N ALA A 116 20.33 17.73 -5.22
CA ALA A 116 19.47 18.78 -5.76
C ALA A 116 18.11 18.26 -6.26
N LEU A 117 18.05 17.01 -6.70
CA LEU A 117 16.82 16.34 -7.17
C LEU A 117 16.06 15.61 -6.05
N GLY A 118 16.53 15.72 -4.81
CA GLY A 118 15.87 15.16 -3.64
C GLY A 118 16.14 13.67 -3.38
N VAL A 119 17.19 13.11 -3.99
CA VAL A 119 17.69 11.77 -3.64
C VAL A 119 18.21 11.80 -2.22
N ASN A 120 17.69 10.90 -1.37
CA ASN A 120 17.95 10.92 0.07
C ASN A 120 18.50 9.61 0.63
N TYR A 121 18.83 8.65 -0.23
CA TYR A 121 19.51 7.41 0.14
C TYR A 121 20.15 6.76 -1.08
N MET A 122 21.29 6.10 -0.88
CA MET A 122 21.92 5.28 -1.90
C MET A 122 22.29 3.90 -1.37
N GLN A 123 22.42 2.95 -2.28
CA GLN A 123 22.93 1.61 -1.98
C GLN A 123 23.99 1.22 -2.99
N ILE A 124 25.11 0.68 -2.50
CA ILE A 124 26.17 0.10 -3.31
C ILE A 124 26.19 -1.42 -3.13
N SER A 125 26.22 -2.17 -4.23
CA SER A 125 26.39 -3.62 -4.19
C SER A 125 27.87 -4.01 -4.04
N ILE A 126 28.15 -4.93 -3.10
CA ILE A 126 29.50 -5.44 -2.78
C ILE A 126 29.38 -6.89 -2.31
N GLU A 127 30.23 -7.80 -2.79
CA GLU A 127 30.06 -9.24 -2.51
C GLU A 127 31.02 -9.80 -1.46
N GLY A 128 31.80 -8.95 -0.80
CA GLY A 128 32.82 -9.33 0.16
C GLY A 128 34.01 -8.37 0.12
N MET A 129 35.14 -8.83 0.64
CA MET A 129 36.44 -8.19 0.49
C MET A 129 36.93 -8.28 -0.96
N GLU A 130 38.02 -7.57 -1.28
CA GLU A 130 38.47 -7.31 -2.66
C GLU A 130 38.54 -8.58 -3.52
N GLU A 131 39.16 -9.66 -3.02
CA GLU A 131 39.32 -10.90 -3.78
C GLU A 131 37.98 -11.51 -4.20
N ILE A 132 37.08 -11.74 -3.24
CA ILE A 132 35.78 -12.36 -3.49
C ILE A 132 34.89 -11.44 -4.32
N ASN A 133 34.88 -10.15 -3.99
CA ASN A 133 34.11 -9.17 -4.74
C ASN A 133 34.53 -9.14 -6.21
N ASP A 134 35.82 -9.11 -6.49
CA ASP A 134 36.33 -9.00 -7.86
C ASP A 134 36.19 -10.31 -8.64
N GLN A 135 36.26 -11.47 -7.98
CA GLN A 135 35.89 -12.76 -8.59
C GLN A 135 34.43 -12.76 -9.08
N ILE A 136 33.52 -12.13 -8.34
CA ILE A 136 32.08 -12.14 -8.65
C ILE A 136 31.67 -10.98 -9.56
N ARG A 137 32.19 -9.77 -9.31
CA ARG A 137 31.77 -8.51 -9.96
C ARG A 137 32.75 -8.03 -11.03
N GLY A 138 33.92 -8.64 -11.15
CA GLY A 138 34.99 -8.30 -12.10
C GLY A 138 36.17 -7.55 -11.46
N GLN A 139 37.37 -7.74 -12.02
CA GLN A 139 38.62 -7.20 -11.48
C GLN A 139 38.61 -5.67 -11.33
N GLY A 140 39.07 -5.20 -10.16
CA GLY A 140 39.21 -3.78 -9.80
C GLY A 140 37.90 -3.10 -9.40
N ASN A 141 36.78 -3.83 -9.35
CA ASN A 141 35.47 -3.23 -9.09
C ASN A 141 35.19 -3.02 -7.61
N PHE A 142 35.84 -3.75 -6.71
CA PHE A 142 35.83 -3.48 -5.27
C PHE A 142 36.33 -2.06 -4.98
N LYS A 143 37.51 -1.72 -5.52
CA LYS A 143 38.11 -0.39 -5.33
C LYS A 143 37.20 0.72 -5.83
N LYS A 144 36.58 0.56 -7.01
CA LYS A 144 35.63 1.52 -7.55
C LYS A 144 34.40 1.70 -6.64
N ALA A 145 33.85 0.60 -6.13
CA ALA A 145 32.71 0.65 -5.20
C ALA A 145 33.06 1.39 -3.90
N ILE A 146 34.26 1.12 -3.32
CA ILE A 146 34.73 1.79 -2.11
C ILE A 146 35.00 3.30 -2.35
N GLU A 147 35.59 3.68 -3.47
CA GLU A 147 35.78 5.10 -3.81
C GLU A 147 34.45 5.82 -4.02
N GLY A 148 33.50 5.20 -4.72
CA GLY A 148 32.14 5.73 -4.85
C GLY A 148 31.46 5.91 -3.49
N ALA A 149 31.61 4.94 -2.58
CA ALA A 149 31.09 5.02 -1.22
C ALA A 149 31.64 6.22 -0.45
N LYS A 150 32.96 6.45 -0.52
CA LYS A 150 33.62 7.60 0.14
C LYS A 150 33.02 8.93 -0.34
N ILE A 151 32.83 9.09 -1.65
CA ILE A 151 32.28 10.32 -2.25
C ILE A 151 30.84 10.57 -1.77
N ILE A 152 30.01 9.52 -1.72
CA ILE A 152 28.62 9.60 -1.24
C ILE A 152 28.57 10.02 0.23
N ILE A 153 29.39 9.39 1.08
CA ILE A 153 29.46 9.71 2.52
C ILE A 153 29.98 11.13 2.76
N GLN A 154 31.02 11.56 2.04
CA GLN A 154 31.54 12.93 2.12
C GLN A 154 30.47 13.99 1.82
N ASN A 155 29.56 13.69 0.88
CA ASN A 155 28.41 14.53 0.53
C ASN A 155 27.18 14.31 1.43
N LYS A 156 27.29 13.50 2.49
CA LYS A 156 26.27 13.27 3.52
C LYS A 156 24.97 12.63 3.02
N ILE A 157 24.99 11.90 1.92
CA ILE A 157 23.87 11.02 1.56
C ILE A 157 23.97 9.73 2.38
N PRO A 158 22.90 9.31 3.09
CA PRO A 158 22.88 8.01 3.75
C PRO A 158 23.12 6.86 2.76
N LEU A 159 23.98 5.92 3.15
CA LEU A 159 24.42 4.82 2.30
C LEU A 159 24.33 3.48 3.05
N SER A 160 23.89 2.44 2.34
CA SER A 160 24.11 1.04 2.75
C SER A 160 24.90 0.27 1.70
N PHE A 161 25.53 -0.79 2.15
CA PHE A 161 25.98 -1.86 1.27
C PHE A 161 24.94 -2.97 1.16
N SER A 162 24.98 -3.69 0.04
CA SER A 162 24.14 -4.87 -0.20
C SER A 162 24.97 -5.99 -0.80
N LEU A 163 24.81 -7.21 -0.28
CA LEU A 163 25.60 -8.38 -0.60
C LEU A 163 24.69 -9.58 -0.90
N THR A 164 25.08 -10.37 -1.89
CA THR A 164 24.43 -11.67 -2.20
C THR A 164 25.17 -12.80 -1.49
N LEU A 165 24.55 -13.39 -0.48
CA LEU A 165 25.12 -14.44 0.36
C LEU A 165 25.27 -15.76 -0.40
N THR A 166 26.46 -16.34 -0.28
CA THR A 166 26.84 -17.67 -0.79
C THR A 166 27.83 -18.31 0.19
N ARG A 167 28.06 -19.62 0.09
CA ARG A 167 29.14 -20.27 0.86
C ARG A 167 30.53 -19.71 0.55
N LYS A 168 30.72 -19.04 -0.59
CA LYS A 168 32.01 -18.44 -0.93
C LYS A 168 32.32 -17.21 -0.07
N ASN A 169 31.31 -16.39 0.25
CA ASN A 169 31.52 -15.07 0.84
C ASN A 169 30.97 -14.91 2.26
N ILE A 170 30.49 -15.99 2.88
CA ILE A 170 29.94 -15.94 4.25
C ILE A 170 30.98 -15.44 5.27
N GLU A 171 32.23 -15.87 5.14
CA GLU A 171 33.33 -15.47 6.02
C GLU A 171 33.72 -13.98 5.86
N ASP A 172 33.38 -13.37 4.72
CA ASP A 172 33.72 -11.98 4.42
C ASP A 172 32.74 -10.97 5.02
N ILE A 173 31.64 -11.42 5.62
CA ILE A 173 30.55 -10.53 6.05
C ILE A 173 30.95 -9.64 7.22
N GLU A 174 31.58 -10.18 8.27
CA GLU A 174 32.07 -9.34 9.35
C GLU A 174 33.22 -8.41 8.89
N PRO A 175 34.25 -8.89 8.15
CA PRO A 175 35.26 -8.02 7.57
C PRO A 175 34.69 -6.85 6.77
N ILE A 176 33.77 -7.11 5.84
CA ILE A 176 33.19 -6.05 5.00
C ILE A 176 32.27 -5.12 5.79
N ALA A 177 31.55 -5.63 6.79
CA ALA A 177 30.74 -4.82 7.68
C ALA A 177 31.59 -3.86 8.52
N ARG A 178 32.75 -4.30 9.04
CA ARG A 178 33.70 -3.44 9.76
C ARG A 178 34.29 -2.37 8.87
N LEU A 179 34.68 -2.74 7.64
CA LEU A 179 35.15 -1.76 6.65
C LEU A 179 34.05 -0.73 6.35
N ALA A 180 32.83 -1.18 6.04
CA ALA A 180 31.70 -0.31 5.75
C ALA A 180 31.41 0.66 6.91
N ALA A 181 31.39 0.16 8.15
CA ALA A 181 31.21 1.00 9.34
C ALA A 181 32.32 2.05 9.47
N SER A 182 33.58 1.69 9.22
CA SER A 182 34.71 2.63 9.28
C SER A 182 34.63 3.75 8.23
N LEU A 183 33.96 3.48 7.10
CA LEU A 183 33.72 4.46 6.04
C LEU A 183 32.50 5.37 6.32
N GLY A 184 31.70 5.08 7.35
CA GLY A 184 30.46 5.80 7.65
C GLY A 184 29.22 5.25 6.94
N VAL A 185 29.28 4.07 6.33
CA VAL A 185 28.11 3.37 5.78
C VAL A 185 27.20 2.95 6.93
N GLY A 186 25.88 3.09 6.78
CA GLY A 186 24.91 2.88 7.87
C GLY A 186 24.52 1.43 8.13
N GLY A 187 24.81 0.52 7.19
CA GLY A 187 24.50 -0.90 7.34
C GLY A 187 24.85 -1.74 6.12
N LEU A 188 24.76 -3.06 6.29
CA LEU A 188 24.96 -4.08 5.27
C LEU A 188 23.70 -4.95 5.17
N GLY A 189 23.00 -4.85 4.05
CA GLY A 189 21.93 -5.79 3.72
C GLY A 189 22.50 -7.07 3.13
N VAL A 190 22.24 -8.21 3.76
CA VAL A 190 22.68 -9.52 3.29
C VAL A 190 21.46 -10.26 2.76
N GLY A 191 21.42 -10.50 1.45
CA GLY A 191 20.35 -11.26 0.80
C GLY A 191 20.85 -12.60 0.28
N ARG A 192 20.09 -13.68 0.48
CA ARG A 192 20.44 -14.99 -0.10
C ARG A 192 20.34 -14.99 -1.62
N ILE A 193 21.22 -15.75 -2.25
CA ILE A 193 21.21 -15.97 -3.69
C ILE A 193 19.88 -16.60 -4.14
N VAL A 194 19.36 -16.12 -5.25
CA VAL A 194 18.19 -16.70 -5.90
C VAL A 194 18.68 -17.38 -7.18
N PRO A 195 18.48 -18.71 -7.35
CA PRO A 195 19.03 -19.45 -8.49
C PRO A 195 18.17 -19.21 -9.74
N ILE A 196 18.28 -18.02 -10.33
CA ILE A 196 17.68 -17.63 -11.61
C ILE A 196 18.72 -16.93 -12.48
N GLY A 197 18.54 -16.96 -13.81
CA GLY A 197 19.49 -16.29 -14.72
C GLY A 197 20.90 -16.87 -14.56
N MET A 198 21.93 -16.02 -14.47
CA MET A 198 23.30 -16.53 -14.22
C MET A 198 23.46 -17.15 -12.82
N GLY A 199 22.60 -16.77 -11.87
CA GLY A 199 22.57 -17.35 -10.52
C GLY A 199 22.20 -18.84 -10.49
N GLU A 200 21.59 -19.40 -11.56
CA GLU A 200 21.32 -20.83 -11.66
C GLU A 200 22.59 -21.68 -11.56
N GLN A 201 23.70 -21.18 -12.13
CA GLN A 201 25.01 -21.84 -12.10
C GLN A 201 25.64 -21.82 -10.70
N MET A 202 25.05 -21.09 -9.76
CA MET A 202 25.53 -20.92 -8.38
C MET A 202 24.66 -21.66 -7.36
N LYS A 203 23.74 -22.52 -7.81
CA LYS A 203 22.88 -23.33 -6.92
C LYS A 203 23.69 -24.14 -5.90
N GLU A 204 24.82 -24.70 -6.33
CA GLU A 204 25.75 -25.44 -5.46
C GLU A 204 26.43 -24.58 -4.39
N LEU A 205 26.38 -23.25 -4.51
CA LEU A 205 26.94 -22.29 -3.54
C LEU A 205 25.89 -21.76 -2.56
N MET A 206 24.63 -22.18 -2.69
CA MET A 206 23.58 -21.89 -1.71
C MET A 206 23.90 -22.54 -0.37
N LEU A 207 23.53 -21.88 0.73
CA LEU A 207 23.68 -22.47 2.05
C LEU A 207 22.69 -23.63 2.21
N THR A 208 23.10 -24.64 2.97
CA THR A 208 22.19 -25.67 3.48
C THR A 208 21.22 -25.08 4.51
N PRO A 209 20.12 -25.78 4.86
CA PRO A 209 19.23 -25.34 5.93
C PRO A 209 19.95 -25.08 7.27
N GLU A 210 20.88 -25.95 7.65
CA GLU A 210 21.69 -25.81 8.86
C GLU A 210 22.65 -24.61 8.78
N GLU A 211 23.38 -24.47 7.67
CA GLU A 211 24.27 -23.32 7.45
C GLU A 211 23.49 -21.99 7.48
N THR A 212 22.26 -21.98 6.94
CA THR A 212 21.40 -20.78 6.94
C THR A 212 20.96 -20.42 8.35
N LYS A 213 20.64 -21.41 9.19
CA LYS A 213 20.33 -21.18 10.61
C LYS A 213 21.54 -20.61 11.35
N GLU A 214 22.72 -21.20 11.16
CA GLU A 214 23.95 -20.74 11.80
C GLU A 214 24.34 -19.33 11.32
N TRP A 215 24.17 -19.03 10.04
CA TRP A 215 24.36 -17.69 9.49
C TRP A 215 23.50 -16.65 10.22
N TYR A 216 22.21 -16.91 10.42
CA TYR A 216 21.33 -15.99 11.12
C TYR A 216 21.75 -15.77 12.59
N LEU A 217 22.22 -16.82 13.26
CA LEU A 217 22.76 -16.70 14.62
C LEU A 217 24.05 -15.88 14.61
N GLU A 218 24.94 -16.09 13.65
CA GLU A 218 26.20 -15.36 13.55
C GLU A 218 25.99 -13.88 13.24
N ALA A 219 25.05 -13.54 12.38
CA ALA A 219 24.68 -12.14 12.12
C ALA A 219 24.19 -11.41 13.39
N GLU A 220 23.45 -12.08 14.28
CA GLU A 220 23.11 -11.50 15.60
C GLU A 220 24.34 -11.32 16.48
N ARG A 221 25.25 -12.31 16.51
CA ARG A 221 26.51 -12.19 17.27
C ARG A 221 27.38 -11.06 16.73
N ILE A 222 27.45 -10.85 15.41
CA ILE A 222 28.14 -9.69 14.81
C ILE A 222 27.51 -8.39 15.29
N ASN A 223 26.18 -8.27 15.21
CA ASN A 223 25.46 -7.08 15.66
C ASN A 223 25.63 -6.83 17.18
N GLU A 224 25.73 -7.88 17.99
CA GLU A 224 26.06 -7.80 19.42
C GLU A 224 27.49 -7.28 19.64
N ARG A 225 28.47 -7.79 18.88
CA ARG A 225 29.85 -7.29 18.91
C ARG A 225 29.88 -5.80 18.55
N PHE A 226 29.17 -5.37 17.51
CA PHE A 226 29.11 -3.96 17.13
C PHE A 226 28.49 -3.08 18.22
N ARG A 227 27.38 -3.51 18.84
CA ARG A 227 26.77 -2.81 19.97
C ARG A 227 27.74 -2.68 21.15
N ARG A 228 28.46 -3.75 21.49
CA ARG A 228 29.47 -3.76 22.56
C ARG A 228 30.64 -2.83 22.25
N ASP A 229 31.10 -2.83 21.01
CA ASP A 229 32.23 -2.04 20.53
C ASP A 229 31.83 -0.56 20.25
N GLY A 230 30.56 -0.18 20.47
CA GLY A 230 30.06 1.19 20.24
C GLY A 230 29.92 1.57 18.76
N ILE A 231 29.89 0.59 17.86
CA ILE A 231 29.79 0.79 16.41
C ILE A 231 28.32 0.90 16.02
N ASN A 232 27.91 2.07 15.52
CA ASN A 232 26.57 2.29 14.99
C ASN A 232 26.43 1.75 13.56
N PHE A 233 26.33 0.43 13.44
CA PHE A 233 26.17 -0.29 12.18
C PHE A 233 25.28 -1.51 12.38
N LYS A 234 24.51 -1.88 11.35
CA LYS A 234 23.69 -3.10 11.39
C LYS A 234 23.97 -3.99 10.19
N VAL A 235 24.27 -5.25 10.46
CA VAL A 235 24.14 -6.35 9.49
C VAL A 235 22.67 -6.75 9.49
N ASP A 236 21.98 -6.51 8.38
CA ASP A 236 20.55 -6.73 8.24
C ASP A 236 20.26 -7.82 7.21
N TYR A 237 19.08 -8.42 7.32
CA TYR A 237 18.63 -9.47 6.43
C TYR A 237 17.74 -8.89 5.32
N HIS A 238 17.69 -9.54 4.17
CA HIS A 238 16.84 -9.08 3.07
C HIS A 238 15.38 -9.46 3.28
N CYS A 239 14.45 -8.83 2.56
CA CYS A 239 13.01 -9.12 2.63
C CYS A 239 12.62 -10.58 2.29
N SER A 240 13.53 -11.38 1.72
CA SER A 240 13.32 -12.80 1.45
C SER A 240 13.56 -13.68 2.69
N ASP A 241 14.10 -13.13 3.78
CA ASP A 241 14.65 -13.92 4.89
C ASP A 241 13.69 -13.98 6.07
N GLY A 242 12.40 -14.20 5.77
CA GLY A 242 11.36 -14.40 6.78
C GLY A 242 11.64 -15.56 7.74
N MET A 243 12.51 -16.50 7.35
CA MET A 243 12.95 -17.62 8.17
C MET A 243 13.71 -17.19 9.42
N TYR A 244 14.39 -16.04 9.38
CA TYR A 244 15.00 -15.43 10.57
C TYR A 244 13.98 -15.27 11.72
N GLN A 245 12.71 -15.06 11.40
CA GLN A 245 11.65 -14.98 12.43
C GLN A 245 11.51 -16.28 13.22
N ALA A 246 11.86 -17.43 12.65
CA ALA A 246 11.77 -18.71 13.33
C ALA A 246 12.83 -18.89 14.43
N ILE A 247 13.86 -18.02 14.51
CA ILE A 247 14.84 -18.00 15.60
C ILE A 247 14.64 -16.85 16.60
N ARG A 248 13.76 -15.88 16.33
CA ARG A 248 13.52 -14.74 17.22
C ARG A 248 12.54 -15.05 18.36
N PRO A 249 12.86 -14.70 19.63
CA PRO A 249 11.86 -14.67 20.70
C PRO A 249 10.75 -13.66 20.36
N GLY A 250 9.47 -14.06 20.44
CA GLY A 250 8.34 -13.18 20.10
C GLY A 250 7.94 -13.17 18.61
N ALA A 251 8.39 -14.17 17.83
CA ALA A 251 8.11 -14.40 16.41
C ALA A 251 6.63 -14.29 15.97
N ASN A 252 5.69 -14.28 16.91
CA ASN A 252 4.25 -14.21 16.66
C ASN A 252 3.66 -12.80 16.71
N ASN A 253 4.47 -11.75 16.94
CA ASN A 253 3.98 -10.38 16.86
C ASN A 253 3.85 -9.93 15.37
N PRO A 254 2.64 -9.70 14.85
CA PRO A 254 2.44 -9.27 13.46
C PRO A 254 3.06 -7.90 13.17
N GLN A 255 3.24 -7.05 14.19
CA GLN A 255 3.85 -5.73 14.07
C GLN A 255 5.37 -5.78 13.84
N THR A 256 6.01 -6.93 14.13
CA THR A 256 7.44 -7.17 13.92
C THR A 256 7.68 -8.24 12.87
N SER A 257 6.73 -8.47 11.94
CA SER A 257 6.80 -9.49 10.89
C SER A 257 7.85 -9.13 9.82
N HIS A 258 8.83 -10.02 9.58
CA HIS A 258 9.91 -9.86 8.58
C HIS A 258 9.72 -10.78 7.35
N GLY A 259 8.53 -11.35 7.14
CA GLY A 259 8.24 -12.16 5.95
C GLY A 259 8.11 -11.31 4.68
N CYS A 260 8.36 -11.93 3.52
CA CYS A 260 8.32 -11.29 2.21
C CYS A 260 7.07 -10.40 2.01
N SER A 261 7.27 -9.11 1.75
CA SER A 261 6.20 -8.12 1.57
C SER A 261 5.83 -7.89 0.11
N THR A 262 6.58 -8.47 -0.84
CA THR A 262 6.49 -8.15 -2.27
C THR A 262 5.09 -8.22 -2.88
N PRO A 263 4.18 -9.13 -2.47
CA PRO A 263 2.83 -9.12 -3.01
C PRO A 263 1.95 -7.97 -2.49
N PHE A 264 2.31 -7.33 -1.37
CA PHE A 264 1.45 -6.41 -0.62
C PHE A 264 1.70 -4.94 -0.91
N ASP A 265 2.95 -4.51 -1.01
CA ASP A 265 3.31 -3.10 -1.00
C ASP A 265 4.47 -2.73 -1.95
N VAL A 266 4.90 -3.66 -2.80
CA VAL A 266 6.00 -3.43 -3.75
C VAL A 266 5.52 -3.65 -5.18
N PHE A 267 5.87 -2.72 -6.07
CA PHE A 267 5.88 -2.95 -7.51
C PHE A 267 7.31 -2.97 -7.99
N THR A 268 7.68 -4.00 -8.75
CA THR A 268 8.94 -3.98 -9.49
C THR A 268 8.63 -3.76 -10.97
N LEU A 269 9.09 -2.64 -11.52
CA LEU A 269 8.93 -2.33 -12.94
C LEU A 269 10.22 -2.65 -13.71
N LEU A 270 10.09 -3.42 -14.79
CA LEU A 270 11.17 -3.79 -15.69
C LEU A 270 11.29 -2.81 -16.87
N PRO A 271 12.44 -2.77 -17.57
CA PRO A 271 12.66 -1.79 -18.63
C PRO A 271 11.71 -1.93 -19.81
N ASN A 272 11.18 -3.14 -20.08
CA ASN A 272 10.19 -3.39 -21.14
C ASN A 272 8.74 -3.06 -20.73
N GLY A 273 8.53 -2.48 -19.55
CA GLY A 273 7.20 -2.15 -19.05
C GLY A 273 6.52 -3.25 -18.24
N ASP A 274 7.09 -4.46 -18.19
CA ASP A 274 6.53 -5.54 -17.37
C ASP A 274 6.63 -5.19 -15.90
N VAL A 275 5.55 -5.44 -15.17
CA VAL A 275 5.53 -5.32 -13.71
C VAL A 275 5.54 -6.72 -13.12
N VAL A 276 6.42 -6.93 -12.15
CA VAL A 276 6.55 -8.15 -11.36
C VAL A 276 6.50 -7.80 -9.86
N PRO A 277 6.15 -8.74 -8.95
CA PRO A 277 6.14 -8.47 -7.51
C PRO A 277 7.56 -8.21 -6.97
N CYS A 278 8.55 -8.88 -7.53
CA CYS A 278 9.95 -8.75 -7.17
C CYS A 278 10.79 -9.07 -8.40
N ARG A 279 11.90 -8.36 -8.64
CA ARG A 279 12.80 -8.69 -9.76
C ARG A 279 13.29 -10.14 -9.73
N ARG A 280 13.48 -10.69 -8.52
CA ARG A 280 13.92 -12.07 -8.29
C ARG A 280 12.78 -13.10 -8.32
N LEU A 281 11.55 -12.67 -8.55
CA LEU A 281 10.38 -13.52 -8.74
C LEU A 281 9.71 -13.12 -10.06
N PRO A 282 10.15 -13.66 -11.21
CA PRO A 282 9.79 -13.20 -12.55
C PRO A 282 8.37 -13.62 -12.97
N ILE A 283 7.38 -13.42 -12.10
CA ILE A 283 5.97 -13.62 -12.36
C ILE A 283 5.39 -12.29 -12.85
N VAL A 284 5.21 -12.16 -14.16
CA VAL A 284 4.63 -10.95 -14.77
C VAL A 284 3.17 -10.80 -14.32
N ILE A 285 2.88 -9.72 -13.59
CA ILE A 285 1.53 -9.40 -13.09
C ILE A 285 0.72 -8.54 -14.06
N GLY A 286 1.39 -7.85 -14.99
CA GLY A 286 0.83 -7.02 -16.05
C GLY A 286 1.92 -6.17 -16.71
N ASN A 287 1.54 -5.33 -17.68
CA ASN A 287 2.46 -4.39 -18.35
C ASN A 287 1.95 -2.95 -18.20
N ILE A 288 2.84 -2.02 -17.83
CA ILE A 288 2.50 -0.62 -17.53
C ILE A 288 2.03 0.16 -18.76
N ARG A 289 2.29 -0.33 -19.97
CA ARG A 289 1.78 0.24 -21.23
C ARG A 289 0.29 -0.03 -21.42
N GLU A 290 -0.22 -1.09 -20.80
CA GLU A 290 -1.58 -1.58 -20.97
C GLU A 290 -2.46 -1.34 -19.73
N GLN A 291 -1.85 -1.35 -18.55
CA GLN A 291 -2.54 -1.33 -17.26
C GLN A 291 -1.86 -0.41 -16.26
N SER A 292 -2.64 0.25 -15.42
CA SER A 292 -2.14 1.01 -14.28
C SER A 292 -1.67 0.12 -13.11
N PHE A 293 -0.83 0.65 -12.23
CA PHE A 293 -0.48 -0.01 -10.96
C PHE A 293 -1.71 -0.32 -10.12
N LEU A 294 -2.73 0.54 -10.15
CA LEU A 294 -4.00 0.33 -9.47
C LEU A 294 -4.73 -0.90 -10.01
N GLU A 295 -4.83 -1.03 -11.32
CA GLU A 295 -5.45 -2.17 -11.97
C GLU A 295 -4.72 -3.46 -11.66
N MET A 296 -3.39 -3.48 -11.82
CA MET A 296 -2.57 -4.65 -11.53
C MET A 296 -2.67 -5.08 -10.06
N HIS A 297 -2.67 -4.13 -9.12
CA HIS A 297 -2.72 -4.44 -7.69
C HIS A 297 -4.01 -5.15 -7.25
N TYR A 298 -5.14 -4.74 -7.79
CA TYR A 298 -6.46 -5.20 -7.34
C TYR A 298 -7.08 -6.28 -8.22
N SER A 299 -6.72 -6.35 -9.51
CA SER A 299 -7.31 -7.29 -10.47
C SER A 299 -6.43 -8.50 -10.82
N SER A 300 -5.14 -8.48 -10.49
CA SER A 300 -4.24 -9.59 -10.83
C SER A 300 -4.44 -10.79 -9.93
N ASN A 301 -4.96 -11.90 -10.48
CA ASN A 301 -5.09 -13.18 -9.76
C ASN A 301 -3.74 -13.69 -9.25
N LYS A 302 -2.66 -13.43 -10.00
CA LYS A 302 -1.30 -13.79 -9.61
C LYS A 302 -0.89 -13.11 -8.29
N VAL A 303 -1.17 -11.81 -8.15
CA VAL A 303 -0.91 -11.05 -6.91
C VAL A 303 -1.69 -11.64 -5.74
N TRP A 304 -2.97 -11.93 -5.93
CA TRP A 304 -3.82 -12.50 -4.87
C TRP A 304 -3.41 -13.91 -4.46
N ASN A 305 -3.02 -14.74 -5.43
CA ASN A 305 -2.51 -16.07 -5.15
C ASN A 305 -1.25 -16.02 -4.28
N LEU A 306 -0.35 -15.07 -4.53
CA LEU A 306 0.86 -14.85 -3.72
C LEU A 306 0.54 -14.31 -2.30
N LYS A 307 -0.58 -13.59 -2.13
CA LYS A 307 -1.04 -13.09 -0.81
C LYS A 307 -1.69 -14.18 0.04
N ASN A 308 -2.29 -15.20 -0.57
CA ASN A 308 -3.04 -16.23 0.14
C ASN A 308 -2.11 -17.31 0.73
N TRP A 309 -2.04 -17.35 2.06
CA TRP A 309 -1.17 -18.30 2.78
C TRP A 309 -1.65 -19.75 2.68
N GLU A 310 -2.94 -19.98 2.40
CA GLU A 310 -3.49 -21.34 2.16
C GLU A 310 -2.93 -21.97 0.88
N ASN A 311 -2.34 -21.16 -0.01
CA ASN A 311 -1.70 -21.68 -1.21
C ASN A 311 -0.29 -22.21 -0.94
N LYS A 312 0.28 -22.03 0.25
CA LYS A 312 1.62 -22.56 0.59
C LYS A 312 1.58 -24.07 0.76
N ALA A 313 2.72 -24.73 0.57
CA ALA A 313 2.85 -26.17 0.79
C ALA A 313 2.48 -26.57 2.24
N GLU A 314 2.06 -27.83 2.41
CA GLU A 314 1.56 -28.39 3.67
C GLU A 314 2.56 -28.21 4.83
N GLU A 315 3.86 -28.36 4.56
CA GLU A 315 4.93 -28.15 5.54
C GLU A 315 4.89 -26.73 6.13
N CYS A 316 4.51 -25.74 5.33
CA CYS A 316 4.35 -24.37 5.75
C CYS A 316 3.00 -24.10 6.42
N GLN A 317 1.91 -24.71 5.94
CA GLN A 317 0.56 -24.54 6.50
C GLN A 317 0.46 -24.94 7.97
N ASN A 318 1.16 -26.01 8.34
CA ASN A 318 1.20 -26.54 9.70
C ASN A 318 2.28 -25.88 10.59
N CYS A 319 3.06 -24.93 10.04
CA CYS A 319 4.15 -24.27 10.76
C CYS A 319 3.64 -23.11 11.63
N ASP A 320 4.01 -23.13 12.91
CA ASP A 320 3.71 -22.08 13.89
C ASP A 320 4.17 -20.67 13.46
N SER A 321 5.23 -20.62 12.65
CA SER A 321 5.89 -19.40 12.20
C SER A 321 5.30 -18.85 10.89
N LEU A 322 4.33 -19.50 10.26
CA LEU A 322 3.85 -19.14 8.91
C LEU A 322 3.38 -17.67 8.81
N LYS A 323 2.67 -17.17 9.81
CA LYS A 323 2.10 -15.81 9.78
C LYS A 323 3.18 -14.72 9.76
N SER A 324 4.35 -14.98 10.35
CA SER A 324 5.47 -14.05 10.38
C SER A 324 6.51 -14.34 9.29
N CYS A 325 6.82 -15.61 9.03
CA CYS A 325 7.80 -16.06 8.03
C CYS A 325 7.26 -15.98 6.59
N ARG A 326 5.97 -16.25 6.39
CA ARG A 326 5.27 -16.29 5.08
C ARG A 326 5.81 -17.35 4.11
N GLY A 327 6.39 -18.42 4.64
CA GLY A 327 6.99 -19.50 3.86
C GLY A 327 8.39 -19.18 3.33
N GLY A 328 9.07 -18.18 3.90
CA GLY A 328 10.42 -17.77 3.53
C GLY A 328 10.47 -17.00 2.20
N GLY A 329 11.59 -17.14 1.50
CA GLY A 329 11.89 -16.44 0.26
C GLY A 329 11.15 -17.03 -0.93
N MET A 330 9.99 -16.45 -1.28
CA MET A 330 9.20 -16.90 -2.45
C MET A 330 10.00 -16.91 -3.75
N CYS A 331 10.93 -15.96 -3.91
CA CYS A 331 11.85 -15.91 -5.05
C CYS A 331 12.81 -17.10 -5.06
N ILE A 332 13.38 -17.46 -3.89
CA ILE A 332 14.30 -18.58 -3.74
C ILE A 332 13.56 -19.90 -3.99
N ALA A 333 12.39 -20.09 -3.39
CA ALA A 333 11.53 -21.25 -3.63
C ALA A 333 11.17 -21.40 -5.12
N ASN A 334 10.82 -20.28 -5.78
CA ASN A 334 10.52 -20.29 -7.21
C ASN A 334 11.73 -20.65 -8.07
N GLY A 335 12.91 -20.07 -7.81
CA GLY A 335 14.13 -20.41 -8.53
C GLY A 335 14.56 -21.87 -8.31
N TYR A 336 14.37 -22.39 -7.09
CA TYR A 336 14.84 -23.73 -6.74
C TYR A 336 13.90 -24.85 -7.18
N PHE A 337 12.59 -24.68 -6.93
CA PHE A 337 11.55 -25.69 -7.14
C PHE A 337 10.62 -25.39 -8.33
N GLY A 338 10.74 -24.21 -8.96
CA GLY A 338 9.85 -23.78 -10.05
C GLY A 338 8.50 -23.22 -9.59
N THR A 339 8.29 -23.00 -8.29
CA THR A 339 7.05 -22.42 -7.76
C THR A 339 7.27 -21.58 -6.50
N PRO A 340 6.62 -20.41 -6.35
CA PRO A 340 6.73 -19.58 -5.15
C PRO A 340 5.94 -20.13 -3.95
N PHE A 341 5.20 -21.22 -4.15
CA PHE A 341 4.32 -21.83 -3.15
C PHE A 341 4.98 -22.96 -2.38
N ALA A 342 6.13 -23.46 -2.86
CA ALA A 342 6.97 -24.39 -2.11
C ALA A 342 7.53 -23.73 -0.84
N PRO A 343 7.95 -24.54 0.16
CA PRO A 343 8.78 -24.04 1.25
C PRO A 343 10.10 -23.48 0.69
N ASP A 344 10.68 -22.51 1.38
CA ASP A 344 12.04 -22.05 1.11
C ASP A 344 13.03 -23.23 1.23
N PRO A 345 13.88 -23.51 0.21
CA PRO A 345 14.78 -24.66 0.22
C PRO A 345 15.77 -24.65 1.38
N ASP A 346 16.09 -23.48 1.95
CA ASP A 346 17.03 -23.37 3.06
C ASP A 346 16.32 -23.38 4.43
N CYS A 347 15.05 -23.81 4.47
CA CYS A 347 14.25 -23.86 5.69
C CYS A 347 14.53 -25.13 6.52
N TRP A 348 15.25 -24.97 7.64
CA TRP A 348 15.56 -26.06 8.57
C TRP A 348 14.36 -26.65 9.31
N LYS A 349 13.19 -25.99 9.27
CA LYS A 349 11.93 -26.54 9.80
C LYS A 349 11.19 -27.41 8.78
N ALA A 350 11.38 -27.18 7.49
CA ALA A 350 10.70 -27.92 6.43
C ALA A 350 11.51 -29.13 5.94
N PHE A 351 12.84 -29.08 6.09
CA PHE A 351 13.77 -30.07 5.55
C PHE A 351 14.83 -30.41 6.59
N GLU A 352 14.71 -31.59 7.22
CA GLU A 352 15.70 -32.13 8.18
C GLU A 352 16.84 -32.93 7.50
N LYS A 353 16.70 -33.31 6.21
CA LYS A 353 17.77 -33.71 5.26
C LYS A 353 17.23 -34.06 3.86
N ASP A 354 18.01 -33.65 2.86
CA ASP A 354 17.92 -33.80 1.39
C ASP A 354 16.67 -33.24 0.67
N LEU A 355 16.93 -32.24 -0.19
CA LEU A 355 15.99 -31.44 -0.96
C LEU A 355 15.67 -32.03 -2.34
N SER A 356 16.39 -33.08 -2.77
CA SER A 356 16.50 -33.48 -4.17
C SER A 356 15.29 -34.23 -4.76
N THR A 357 14.38 -34.76 -3.93
CA THR A 357 13.32 -35.68 -4.38
C THR A 357 11.89 -35.14 -4.33
N LYS A 358 11.64 -34.02 -3.64
CA LYS A 358 10.28 -33.45 -3.52
C LYS A 358 9.92 -32.57 -4.70
N LYS A 359 8.86 -32.92 -5.42
CA LYS A 359 8.24 -32.07 -6.44
C LYS A 359 7.05 -31.32 -5.83
N PHE A 360 7.06 -30.00 -5.92
CA PHE A 360 5.93 -29.14 -5.57
C PHE A 360 5.25 -28.68 -6.86
N SER A 361 4.05 -29.18 -7.15
CA SER A 361 3.49 -29.10 -8.51
C SER A 361 2.12 -28.43 -8.61
N LYS A 362 1.77 -27.47 -7.75
CA LYS A 362 0.49 -26.77 -7.89
C LYS A 362 0.66 -25.25 -7.87
N GLU A 363 0.35 -24.62 -8.99
CA GLU A 363 -0.24 -23.29 -8.94
C GLU A 363 -1.68 -23.43 -8.41
N PRO A 364 -2.10 -22.58 -7.47
CA PRO A 364 -3.46 -22.59 -6.94
C PRO A 364 -4.47 -22.21 -8.03
N ASP A 365 -5.62 -22.89 -8.02
CA ASP A 365 -6.67 -22.76 -9.03
C ASP A 365 -7.19 -21.32 -9.14
N SER A 366 -7.16 -20.78 -10.36
CA SER A 366 -7.26 -19.34 -10.66
C SER A 366 -8.69 -18.78 -10.68
N ASP A 367 -9.69 -19.64 -10.55
CA ASP A 367 -11.10 -19.31 -10.81
C ASP A 367 -11.84 -18.58 -9.66
N LYS A 368 -11.19 -18.35 -8.51
CA LYS A 368 -11.85 -17.75 -7.34
C LYS A 368 -11.90 -16.23 -7.29
N ILE A 369 -11.51 -15.49 -8.34
CA ILE A 369 -11.42 -14.01 -8.28
C ILE A 369 -12.15 -13.32 -9.45
N THR A 370 -13.41 -13.69 -9.67
CA THR A 370 -14.32 -13.00 -10.61
C THR A 370 -14.84 -11.67 -10.07
N TYR A 371 -14.64 -11.38 -8.77
CA TYR A 371 -15.32 -10.30 -8.06
C TYR A 371 -14.80 -8.87 -8.35
N PHE A 372 -13.60 -8.71 -8.91
CA PHE A 372 -12.91 -7.39 -8.92
C PHE A 372 -12.92 -6.63 -10.24
N LYS A 373 -13.09 -7.29 -11.40
CA LYS A 373 -13.28 -6.56 -12.68
C LYS A 373 -14.50 -5.62 -12.62
N HIS A 374 -15.56 -6.04 -11.93
CA HIS A 374 -16.73 -5.21 -11.67
C HIS A 374 -16.42 -4.00 -10.76
N TYR A 375 -15.50 -4.14 -9.81
CA TYR A 375 -15.13 -3.04 -8.89
C TYR A 375 -14.21 -2.02 -9.55
N ILE A 376 -13.26 -2.45 -10.40
CA ILE A 376 -12.40 -1.54 -11.17
C ILE A 376 -13.20 -0.73 -12.20
N ASN A 377 -14.16 -1.37 -12.89
CA ASN A 377 -15.05 -0.65 -13.81
C ASN A 377 -15.89 0.44 -13.08
N ASN A 378 -16.17 0.25 -11.79
CA ASN A 378 -16.84 1.22 -10.92
C ASN A 378 -15.88 2.17 -10.17
N LEU A 379 -14.56 1.96 -10.28
CA LEU A 379 -13.49 2.84 -9.80
C LEU A 379 -12.93 3.75 -10.90
N ARG A 380 -13.49 3.72 -12.12
CA ARG A 380 -13.27 4.76 -13.14
C ARG A 380 -13.74 6.10 -12.61
N PHE A 381 -12.91 6.69 -11.77
CA PHE A 381 -12.85 8.11 -11.55
C PHE A 381 -12.15 8.68 -12.78
N ASP A 382 -12.90 8.88 -13.86
CA ASP A 382 -12.54 9.90 -14.85
C ASP A 382 -12.70 11.25 -14.16
N LEU A 383 -11.73 11.57 -13.30
CA LEU A 383 -11.48 12.94 -12.90
C LEU A 383 -10.67 13.55 -14.03
N GLU A 384 -11.37 13.94 -15.10
CA GLU A 384 -10.94 15.20 -15.71
C GLU A 384 -10.89 16.23 -14.57
N PRO A 385 -9.86 17.06 -14.49
CA PRO A 385 -9.75 18.06 -13.43
C PRO A 385 -10.87 19.09 -13.60
N VAL A 386 -12.08 18.81 -13.09
CA VAL A 386 -12.66 19.54 -11.97
C VAL A 386 -12.40 21.04 -11.99
N ASN A 387 -12.62 21.78 -13.09
CA ASN A 387 -12.40 23.22 -13.12
C ASN A 387 -13.32 23.86 -12.07
N LYS A 388 -12.74 24.24 -10.92
CA LYS A 388 -13.47 24.78 -9.77
C LYS A 388 -14.23 26.06 -10.10
N GLU A 389 -13.85 26.80 -11.14
CA GLU A 389 -14.59 27.99 -11.59
C GLU A 389 -15.85 27.63 -12.38
N GLU A 390 -15.82 26.56 -13.18
CA GLU A 390 -16.96 26.10 -13.94
C GLU A 390 -18.05 25.50 -13.03
N LEU A 391 -17.63 24.75 -12.00
CA LEU A 391 -18.50 24.18 -10.98
C LEU A 391 -19.20 25.26 -10.13
N LYS A 392 -18.50 26.37 -9.84
CA LYS A 392 -19.09 27.54 -9.17
C LYS A 392 -20.14 28.25 -10.04
N ARG A 393 -19.97 28.30 -11.36
CA ARG A 393 -20.96 28.90 -12.28
C ARG A 393 -22.24 28.07 -12.41
N LYS A 394 -22.15 26.74 -12.28
CA LYS A 394 -23.29 25.81 -12.42
C LYS A 394 -24.05 25.51 -11.11
N THR A 395 -23.59 26.03 -9.97
CA THR A 395 -24.18 25.79 -8.64
C THR A 395 -24.98 27.00 -8.13
N ARG A 396 -26.27 26.83 -7.80
CA ARG A 396 -27.08 27.85 -7.13
C ARG A 396 -27.53 27.40 -5.74
N LYS A 397 -27.26 28.22 -4.71
CA LYS A 397 -27.81 28.06 -3.37
C LYS A 397 -29.15 28.77 -3.26
N ILE A 398 -30.20 28.07 -2.82
CA ILE A 398 -31.56 28.61 -2.76
C ILE A 398 -32.17 28.33 -1.39
N LYS A 399 -32.83 29.33 -0.81
CA LYS A 399 -33.64 29.17 0.41
C LYS A 399 -34.99 28.53 0.04
N LEU A 400 -35.49 27.65 0.91
CA LEU A 400 -36.70 26.85 0.69
C LEU A 400 -37.95 27.67 0.34
N ASP A 401 -38.09 28.85 0.92
CA ASP A 401 -39.19 29.80 0.66
C ASP A 401 -39.18 30.40 -0.75
N LYS A 402 -38.10 30.20 -1.52
CA LYS A 402 -37.94 30.69 -2.90
C LYS A 402 -37.92 29.59 -3.95
N ILE A 403 -38.19 28.34 -3.57
CA ILE A 403 -38.15 27.17 -4.47
C ILE A 403 -39.08 27.33 -5.69
N ASP A 404 -40.26 27.93 -5.51
CA ASP A 404 -41.25 28.13 -6.58
C ASP A 404 -40.83 29.19 -7.61
N LYS A 405 -39.81 29.99 -7.31
CA LYS A 405 -39.29 31.06 -8.17
C LYS A 405 -38.12 30.62 -9.05
N VAL A 406 -37.68 29.37 -8.92
CA VAL A 406 -36.58 28.81 -9.70
C VAL A 406 -37.09 28.48 -11.10
N LYS A 407 -36.47 29.04 -12.14
CA LYS A 407 -36.76 28.69 -13.53
C LYS A 407 -36.10 27.35 -13.88
N ASP A 408 -36.85 26.46 -14.52
CA ASP A 408 -36.50 25.05 -14.75
C ASP A 408 -35.37 24.84 -15.80
N ASP A 409 -34.99 25.91 -16.50
CA ASP A 409 -33.99 25.94 -17.57
C ASP A 409 -32.64 26.54 -17.15
N GLU A 410 -32.53 27.11 -15.94
CA GLU A 410 -31.34 27.87 -15.52
C GLU A 410 -30.42 27.15 -14.50
N VAL A 411 -30.70 25.90 -14.10
CA VAL A 411 -29.98 25.27 -12.98
C VAL A 411 -29.57 23.83 -13.22
N ASP A 412 -28.25 23.59 -13.17
CA ASP A 412 -27.68 22.25 -13.14
C ASP A 412 -27.60 21.70 -11.71
N ILE A 413 -27.25 22.51 -10.68
CA ILE A 413 -27.09 22.05 -9.28
C ILE A 413 -27.85 22.97 -8.30
N LEU A 414 -28.79 22.42 -7.49
CA LEU A 414 -29.53 23.15 -6.44
C LEU A 414 -29.13 22.74 -5.03
N ILE A 415 -28.61 23.69 -4.28
CA ILE A 415 -28.28 23.51 -2.87
C ILE A 415 -29.33 24.19 -1.99
N PHE A 416 -30.00 23.41 -1.14
CA PHE A 416 -30.95 23.91 -0.15
C PHE A 416 -30.25 24.21 1.16
N ASP A 417 -30.39 25.46 1.62
CA ASP A 417 -29.90 25.87 2.93
C ASP A 417 -31.04 25.67 3.94
N PHE A 418 -30.93 24.63 4.77
CA PHE A 418 -31.91 24.32 5.81
C PHE A 418 -31.52 25.03 7.11
N GLU A 419 -32.45 25.82 7.65
CA GLU A 419 -32.39 26.32 9.01
C GLU A 419 -33.20 25.41 9.96
N GLU A 420 -33.00 25.57 11.27
CA GLU A 420 -33.59 24.66 12.27
C GLU A 420 -35.13 24.66 12.26
N HIS A 421 -35.74 25.77 11.84
CA HIS A 421 -37.19 25.90 11.69
C HIS A 421 -37.75 25.21 10.44
N ASP A 422 -36.89 24.83 9.48
CA ASP A 422 -37.25 24.14 8.24
C ASP A 422 -37.38 22.62 8.44
N LEU A 423 -36.98 22.08 9.59
CA LEU A 423 -37.00 20.64 9.87
C LEU A 423 -38.38 20.12 10.30
N LYS A 424 -39.41 20.37 9.48
CA LYS A 424 -40.79 19.93 9.70
C LYS A 424 -41.36 19.15 8.50
N PRO A 425 -42.33 18.25 8.69
CA PRO A 425 -42.91 17.45 7.60
C PRO A 425 -43.46 18.28 6.42
N GLU A 426 -43.96 19.49 6.68
CA GLU A 426 -44.48 20.39 5.65
C GLU A 426 -43.38 20.84 4.67
N THR A 427 -42.14 20.98 5.16
CA THR A 427 -40.98 21.30 4.33
C THR A 427 -40.63 20.15 3.39
N GLY A 428 -40.70 18.91 3.88
CA GLY A 428 -40.50 17.74 3.04
C GLY A 428 -41.56 17.69 1.94
N LYS A 429 -42.84 17.90 2.28
CA LYS A 429 -43.92 17.95 1.29
C LYS A 429 -43.66 18.98 0.18
N LYS A 430 -43.20 20.19 0.51
CA LYS A 430 -42.83 21.20 -0.50
C LYS A 430 -41.69 20.76 -1.41
N ILE A 431 -40.66 20.10 -0.86
CA ILE A 431 -39.56 19.55 -1.65
C ILE A 431 -40.08 18.46 -2.60
N LEU A 432 -40.94 17.57 -2.13
CA LEU A 432 -41.53 16.51 -2.97
C LEU A 432 -42.40 17.07 -4.09
N ASP A 433 -43.24 18.05 -3.79
CA ASP A 433 -44.11 18.66 -4.80
C ASP A 433 -43.26 19.31 -5.90
N TYR A 434 -42.13 19.93 -5.53
CA TYR A 434 -41.15 20.45 -6.48
C TYR A 434 -40.45 19.33 -7.29
N LEU A 435 -40.01 18.24 -6.64
CA LEU A 435 -39.40 17.10 -7.32
C LEU A 435 -40.38 16.43 -8.30
N LYS A 436 -41.65 16.25 -7.91
CA LYS A 436 -42.73 15.76 -8.78
C LYS A 436 -42.97 16.68 -9.97
N LYS A 437 -42.92 18.00 -9.77
CA LYS A 437 -43.03 18.99 -10.84
C LYS A 437 -41.89 18.84 -11.85
N LEU A 438 -40.66 18.62 -11.38
CA LEU A 438 -39.50 18.38 -12.25
C LEU A 438 -39.62 17.06 -13.02
N GLU A 439 -40.06 15.99 -12.35
CA GLU A 439 -40.30 14.68 -12.97
C GLU A 439 -41.39 14.78 -14.06
N SER A 440 -42.48 15.53 -13.82
CA SER A 440 -43.52 15.76 -14.83
C SER A 440 -43.03 16.51 -16.08
N LYS A 441 -41.87 17.16 -15.98
CA LYS A 441 -41.18 17.84 -17.08
C LYS A 441 -40.03 17.02 -17.68
N ASN A 442 -39.93 15.73 -17.35
CA ASN A 442 -38.87 14.82 -17.78
C ASN A 442 -37.45 15.26 -17.36
N ILE A 443 -37.32 16.01 -16.26
CA ILE A 443 -36.02 16.40 -15.71
C ILE A 443 -35.58 15.35 -14.68
N GLN A 444 -34.42 14.73 -14.89
CA GLN A 444 -33.83 13.79 -13.94
C GLN A 444 -33.14 14.52 -12.77
N PHE A 445 -33.11 13.92 -11.59
CA PHE A 445 -32.45 14.50 -10.42
C PHE A 445 -31.89 13.40 -9.51
N ASP A 446 -30.89 13.73 -8.69
CA ASP A 446 -30.26 12.79 -7.75
C ASP A 446 -29.97 13.47 -6.39
N LEU A 447 -30.10 12.74 -5.29
CA LEU A 447 -29.89 13.29 -3.96
C LEU A 447 -28.46 13.06 -3.48
N GLY A 448 -27.72 14.16 -3.29
CA GLY A 448 -26.36 14.21 -2.75
C GLY A 448 -26.17 13.58 -1.36
N HIS A 449 -27.22 13.62 -0.54
CA HIS A 449 -27.23 13.17 0.86
C HIS A 449 -28.60 12.64 1.28
N ALA A 450 -28.63 11.81 2.33
CA ALA A 450 -29.88 11.47 3.01
C ALA A 450 -30.45 12.74 3.65
N LEU A 451 -31.67 13.06 3.24
CA LEU A 451 -32.45 14.12 3.88
C LEU A 451 -32.89 13.67 5.28
N PRO A 452 -33.01 14.59 6.25
CA PRO A 452 -33.36 14.23 7.62
C PRO A 452 -34.70 13.46 7.67
N PRO A 453 -34.80 12.32 8.37
CA PRO A 453 -36.04 11.57 8.47
C PRO A 453 -37.15 12.31 9.24
N CYS A 454 -36.86 13.46 9.85
CA CYS A 454 -37.86 14.32 10.48
C CYS A 454 -38.68 15.16 9.49
N ILE A 455 -38.26 15.27 8.22
CA ILE A 455 -39.00 16.03 7.19
C ILE A 455 -39.75 15.13 6.19
N PHE A 456 -39.43 13.84 6.10
CA PHE A 456 -40.10 12.88 5.21
C PHE A 456 -40.61 11.68 5.99
N ASP A 457 -41.90 11.35 5.85
CA ASP A 457 -42.42 10.10 6.39
C ASP A 457 -41.88 8.86 5.61
N MET A 458 -41.93 7.70 6.25
CA MET A 458 -41.35 6.46 5.69
C MET A 458 -42.01 6.00 4.39
N GLN A 459 -43.28 6.34 4.17
CA GLN A 459 -44.00 5.97 2.96
C GLN A 459 -43.47 6.78 1.78
N THR A 460 -43.28 8.06 1.99
CA THR A 460 -42.71 8.98 1.01
C THR A 460 -41.25 8.64 0.67
N MET A 461 -40.46 8.25 1.68
CA MET A 461 -39.08 7.84 1.44
C MET A 461 -38.95 6.60 0.54
N LYS A 462 -39.95 5.71 0.61
CA LYS A 462 -40.03 4.49 -0.21
C LYS A 462 -40.54 4.76 -1.63
N GLU A 463 -41.54 5.64 -1.78
CA GLU A 463 -42.12 5.99 -3.09
C GLU A 463 -41.07 6.57 -4.05
N PHE A 464 -40.19 7.45 -3.55
CA PHE A 464 -39.16 8.11 -4.36
C PHE A 464 -37.83 7.35 -4.43
N LYS A 465 -37.76 6.12 -3.90
CA LYS A 465 -36.54 5.28 -3.86
C LYS A 465 -35.31 6.03 -3.35
N PHE A 466 -35.46 6.93 -2.38
CA PHE A 466 -34.32 7.71 -1.87
C PHE A 466 -33.28 6.77 -1.25
N GLN A 467 -32.10 6.67 -1.86
CA GLN A 467 -31.01 5.89 -1.28
C GLN A 467 -30.42 6.64 -0.09
N THR A 468 -30.40 5.99 1.08
CA THR A 468 -29.67 6.50 2.24
C THR A 468 -28.16 6.33 1.99
N PRO A 469 -27.32 7.38 2.03
CA PRO A 469 -25.89 7.23 1.85
C PRO A 469 -25.34 6.33 2.95
N LYS A 470 -24.57 5.31 2.57
CA LYS A 470 -24.03 4.35 3.52
C LYS A 470 -22.89 4.94 4.37
N LYS A 471 -22.32 6.10 3.98
CA LYS A 471 -21.35 6.91 4.76
C LYS A 471 -21.42 8.40 4.38
N CYS A 472 -20.97 9.28 5.26
CA CYS A 472 -20.82 10.73 5.01
C CYS A 472 -19.78 11.07 3.90
N PHE A 473 -19.02 10.07 3.42
CA PHE A 473 -17.96 10.23 2.41
C PHE A 473 -18.43 10.04 0.96
N ASP A 474 -19.71 9.75 0.69
CA ASP A 474 -20.25 9.67 -0.68
C ASP A 474 -20.45 11.07 -1.32
N CYS A 475 -20.19 12.14 -0.56
CA CYS A 475 -20.34 13.53 -0.96
C CYS A 475 -19.49 13.92 -2.19
N SER A 476 -18.33 13.28 -2.41
CA SER A 476 -17.44 13.57 -3.55
C SER A 476 -17.71 12.69 -4.78
N ARG A 477 -18.61 11.71 -4.70
CA ARG A 477 -18.89 10.72 -5.77
C ARG A 477 -20.04 11.09 -6.70
N LEU A 478 -20.81 12.12 -6.36
CA LEU A 478 -22.01 12.50 -7.12
C LEU A 478 -21.77 13.53 -8.23
N PHE A 479 -20.50 13.87 -8.50
CA PHE A 479 -20.12 14.85 -9.51
C PHE A 479 -19.61 14.17 -10.80
N SER A 480 -20.50 13.49 -11.53
CA SER A 480 -20.30 13.23 -12.96
C SER A 480 -21.45 13.87 -13.75
N LEU A 481 -21.11 14.90 -14.53
CA LEU A 481 -22.02 15.59 -15.44
C LEU A 481 -21.92 14.92 -16.82
N GLU A 482 -22.57 13.77 -16.98
CA GLU A 482 -22.84 13.24 -18.32
C GLU A 482 -24.35 13.26 -18.58
N ASN A 483 -24.71 14.08 -19.57
CA ASN A 483 -25.98 14.14 -20.30
C ASN A 483 -27.30 14.21 -19.50
N ASN A 484 -27.97 15.35 -19.68
CA ASN A 484 -29.28 15.79 -19.19
C ASN A 484 -29.35 16.10 -17.68
N LYS A 485 -29.51 17.41 -17.40
CA LYS A 485 -29.83 18.12 -16.15
C LYS A 485 -29.92 17.23 -14.91
N ARG A 486 -29.01 17.40 -13.94
CA ARG A 486 -28.95 16.62 -12.69
C ARG A 486 -28.80 17.52 -11.47
N ILE A 487 -29.90 17.76 -10.77
CA ILE A 487 -29.93 18.61 -9.57
C ILE A 487 -29.33 17.87 -8.36
N ILE A 488 -28.25 18.38 -7.75
CA ILE A 488 -27.57 17.79 -6.57
C ILE A 488 -27.81 18.63 -5.30
N PHE A 489 -28.30 17.99 -4.23
CA PHE A 489 -28.61 18.59 -2.91
C PHE A 489 -27.46 18.45 -1.87
N CYS A 490 -27.15 19.50 -1.09
CA CYS A 490 -26.29 19.38 0.11
C CYS A 490 -26.52 20.50 1.16
N ASN A 491 -26.68 20.16 2.45
CA ASN A 491 -26.29 21.06 3.55
C ASN A 491 -25.29 20.35 4.49
N ASP A 492 -24.07 20.84 4.47
CA ASP A 492 -23.02 20.53 5.44
C ASP A 492 -23.19 21.50 6.62
N ARG A 493 -23.76 21.04 7.76
CA ARG A 493 -23.26 21.37 9.14
C ARG A 493 -24.12 21.06 10.38
N LYS A 494 -25.35 20.54 10.33
CA LYS A 494 -26.11 20.29 11.60
C LYS A 494 -26.87 18.96 11.61
N GLY A 495 -26.48 18.05 12.51
CA GLY A 495 -27.29 16.89 12.90
C GLY A 495 -28.44 17.30 13.85
N PRO A 496 -29.44 16.43 14.07
CA PRO A 496 -30.66 16.80 14.80
C PRO A 496 -30.39 17.14 16.28
N ASP A 497 -30.99 18.23 16.77
CA ASP A 497 -30.98 18.59 18.20
C ASP A 497 -32.09 17.80 18.93
N LEU A 498 -31.69 16.91 19.86
CA LEU A 498 -32.59 16.00 20.57
C LEU A 498 -33.44 16.67 21.66
N LYS A 499 -33.39 18.01 21.78
CA LYS A 499 -34.12 18.79 22.79
C LYS A 499 -35.65 18.79 22.62
N PHE A 500 -36.17 18.31 21.50
CA PHE A 500 -37.60 18.34 21.18
C PHE A 500 -38.29 16.97 21.23
N MET A 501 -37.59 15.90 21.60
CA MET A 501 -38.22 14.60 21.87
C MET A 501 -38.72 14.58 23.31
N ASN A 502 -40.01 14.85 23.50
CA ASN A 502 -40.57 15.19 24.80
C ASN A 502 -41.02 13.98 25.64
N ASN A 503 -40.98 12.76 25.08
CA ASN A 503 -41.29 11.56 25.86
C ASN A 503 -40.26 10.43 25.64
N LYS A 504 -40.15 9.56 26.65
CA LYS A 504 -39.20 8.44 26.67
C LYS A 504 -39.45 7.41 25.57
N GLU A 505 -40.69 7.26 25.12
CA GLU A 505 -41.08 6.27 24.10
C GLU A 505 -40.59 6.67 22.71
N GLN A 506 -40.66 7.94 22.32
CA GLN A 506 -40.12 8.42 21.04
C GLN A 506 -38.59 8.31 20.97
N ILE A 507 -37.90 8.60 22.09
CA ILE A 507 -36.45 8.39 22.19
C ILE A 507 -36.12 6.91 22.13
N TRP A 508 -36.94 6.06 22.77
CA TRP A 508 -36.75 4.61 22.78
C TRP A 508 -37.05 3.98 21.42
N GLU A 509 -38.08 4.40 20.71
CA GLU A 509 -38.37 4.00 19.33
C GLU A 509 -37.24 4.42 18.39
N TYR A 510 -36.76 5.66 18.48
CA TYR A 510 -35.61 6.13 17.71
C TYR A 510 -34.34 5.30 17.99
N MET A 511 -34.05 5.01 19.25
CA MET A 511 -32.90 4.18 19.66
C MET A 511 -33.09 2.70 19.31
N THR A 512 -34.32 2.20 19.27
CA THR A 512 -34.67 0.84 18.86
C THR A 512 -34.59 0.69 17.34
N LEU A 513 -35.02 1.70 16.58
CA LEU A 513 -34.80 1.83 15.13
C LEU A 513 -33.31 1.82 14.77
N LEU A 514 -32.47 2.51 15.56
CA LEU A 514 -31.01 2.48 15.39
C LEU A 514 -30.39 1.11 15.75
N LYS A 515 -31.03 0.33 16.63
CA LYS A 515 -30.59 -1.02 17.05
C LYS A 515 -31.13 -2.16 16.15
N SER A 516 -32.29 -1.98 15.51
CA SER A 516 -32.88 -2.97 14.60
C SER A 516 -32.20 -3.01 13.23
N TYR A 517 -31.40 -1.99 12.91
CA TYR A 517 -30.29 -2.15 11.98
C TYR A 517 -29.19 -2.92 12.70
N ASP A 518 -28.97 -4.17 12.31
CA ASP A 518 -27.97 -5.09 12.89
C ASP A 518 -26.58 -4.44 12.93
N SER A 519 -26.28 -3.83 14.08
CA SER A 519 -25.20 -2.88 14.16
C SER A 519 -24.57 -2.79 15.55
N GLN A 520 -24.12 -3.94 16.04
CA GLN A 520 -23.01 -3.93 17.00
C GLN A 520 -21.75 -3.23 16.41
N GLU A 521 -21.64 -3.10 15.09
CA GLU A 521 -20.55 -2.38 14.42
C GLU A 521 -20.76 -0.85 14.30
N TYR A 522 -21.99 -0.37 14.16
CA TYR A 522 -22.28 1.05 13.94
C TYR A 522 -22.01 1.87 15.22
N PHE A 523 -22.37 1.33 16.38
CA PHE A 523 -22.06 1.96 17.67
C PHE A 523 -20.55 1.92 18.02
N LYS A 524 -19.80 0.91 17.58
CA LYS A 524 -18.33 0.85 17.77
C LYS A 524 -17.58 1.87 16.91
N LYS A 525 -18.11 2.22 15.74
CA LYS A 525 -17.43 3.08 14.73
C LYS A 525 -17.90 4.53 14.73
N CYS A 526 -18.96 4.87 15.45
CA CYS A 526 -19.47 6.24 15.54
C CYS A 526 -19.08 6.93 16.86
N LYS A 527 -17.77 6.98 17.19
CA LYS A 527 -17.31 7.74 18.37
C LYS A 527 -17.64 9.23 18.21
N THR A 528 -17.63 9.81 17.01
CA THR A 528 -17.80 11.27 16.85
C THR A 528 -19.25 11.76 16.98
N CYS A 529 -20.25 11.03 16.47
CA CYS A 529 -21.67 11.43 16.65
C CYS A 529 -22.22 11.00 18.03
N VAL A 530 -21.76 9.89 18.60
CA VAL A 530 -22.15 9.47 19.96
C VAL A 530 -21.52 10.38 21.03
N HIS A 531 -20.28 10.85 20.84
CA HIS A 531 -19.69 11.86 21.74
C HIS A 531 -20.40 13.22 21.64
N ARG A 532 -20.89 13.62 20.45
CA ARG A 532 -21.73 14.83 20.32
C ARG A 532 -23.12 14.64 20.93
N MET A 533 -23.76 13.47 20.81
CA MET A 533 -25.02 13.13 21.52
C MET A 533 -24.87 13.18 23.04
N ARG A 534 -23.72 12.74 23.58
CA ARG A 534 -23.41 12.86 25.03
C ARG A 534 -23.20 14.32 25.47
N GLY A 535 -22.72 15.18 24.58
CA GLY A 535 -22.53 16.61 24.85
C GLY A 535 -23.81 17.45 24.80
N SER A 536 -24.80 17.06 23.99
CA SER A 536 -26.03 17.83 23.74
C SER A 536 -27.30 17.28 24.41
N CYS A 537 -27.28 16.08 24.99
CA CYS A 537 -28.44 15.51 25.67
C CYS A 537 -28.66 16.16 27.05
N PHE A 538 -29.61 17.11 27.12
CA PHE A 538 -30.04 17.76 28.37
C PHE A 538 -30.57 16.75 29.42
N TYR A 539 -31.16 15.63 28.97
CA TYR A 539 -31.73 14.60 29.83
C TYR A 539 -30.66 13.78 30.58
N MET A 540 -29.50 13.52 29.95
CA MET A 540 -28.40 12.76 30.56
C MET A 540 -27.65 13.57 31.63
N LYS A 541 -27.63 14.91 31.52
CA LYS A 541 -27.05 15.79 32.55
C LYS A 541 -27.86 15.84 33.85
N ASN A 542 -29.17 15.58 33.78
CA ASN A 542 -30.10 15.75 34.92
C ASN A 542 -30.79 14.44 35.38
N CYS A 543 -30.48 13.28 34.77
CA CYS A 543 -31.09 12.01 35.18
C CYS A 543 -30.43 11.46 36.45
N LYS A 544 -31.14 11.49 37.60
CA LYS A 544 -30.73 10.87 38.88
C LYS A 544 -30.76 9.32 38.88
N LEU A 545 -30.51 8.67 37.73
CA LEU A 545 -30.41 7.21 37.68
C LEU A 545 -28.97 6.80 38.02
N LYS A 546 -28.73 6.43 39.29
CA LYS A 546 -27.44 5.93 39.75
C LYS A 546 -27.04 4.66 38.96
N PRO A 547 -25.76 4.50 38.57
CA PRO A 547 -25.28 3.41 37.69
C PRO A 547 -25.57 1.98 38.16
N LYS A 548 -25.86 1.77 39.45
CA LYS A 548 -26.02 0.44 40.05
C LYS A 548 -27.19 -0.38 39.48
N LYS A 549 -28.33 0.23 39.14
CA LYS A 549 -29.49 -0.52 38.61
C LYS A 549 -29.38 -0.92 37.14
N LEU A 550 -28.40 -0.39 36.41
CA LEU A 550 -28.13 -0.82 35.03
C LEU A 550 -27.28 -2.10 35.00
N ASN A 551 -26.38 -2.27 35.97
CA ASN A 551 -25.54 -3.48 36.07
C ASN A 551 -26.35 -4.72 36.49
N GLU A 552 -27.31 -4.59 37.42
CA GLU A 552 -28.15 -5.73 37.86
C GLU A 552 -29.02 -6.32 36.72
N LYS A 553 -29.34 -5.54 35.67
CA LYS A 553 -30.03 -6.05 34.48
C LYS A 553 -29.11 -6.55 33.36
N ILE A 554 -27.81 -6.23 33.43
CA ILE A 554 -26.81 -6.72 32.47
C ILE A 554 -26.29 -8.11 32.87
N GLU A 555 -26.37 -8.49 34.15
CA GLU A 555 -25.97 -9.83 34.65
C GLU A 555 -26.79 -11.01 34.10
N GLN A 556 -27.96 -10.77 33.48
CA GLN A 556 -28.72 -11.83 32.78
C GLN A 556 -28.23 -12.11 31.35
N ILE A 557 -27.24 -11.37 30.87
CA ILE A 557 -26.60 -11.59 29.57
C ILE A 557 -25.23 -12.21 29.87
N LYS A 558 -25.04 -13.50 29.56
CA LYS A 558 -23.72 -14.15 29.58
C LYS A 558 -22.81 -13.46 28.57
N VAL A 559 -22.08 -12.45 29.03
CA VAL A 559 -20.97 -11.84 28.30
C VAL A 559 -19.69 -12.34 28.93
N THR A 560 -18.93 -13.14 28.19
CA THR A 560 -17.57 -13.53 28.59
C THR A 560 -16.71 -12.27 28.64
N PRO A 561 -16.01 -11.95 29.74
CA PRO A 561 -15.11 -10.79 29.79
C PRO A 561 -13.94 -11.00 28.83
N CYS A 562 -13.61 -10.03 27.98
CA CYS A 562 -12.24 -9.98 27.45
C CYS A 562 -11.34 -9.53 28.61
N GLY A 563 -10.19 -10.18 28.78
CA GLY A 563 -9.13 -9.73 29.69
C GLY A 563 -8.41 -8.50 29.16
N CYS A 564 -9.21 -7.44 28.95
CA CYS A 564 -8.88 -6.08 28.60
C CYS A 564 -9.96 -5.15 29.20
#